data_AF-A0A8J2MEL8-F1
#
_entry.id   AF-A0A8J2MEL8-F1
#
_cell.length_a   1.000
_cell.length_b   1.000
_cell.length_c   1.000
_cell.angle_alpha   90.00
_cell.angle_beta   90.00
_cell.angle_gamma   90.00
#
_symmetry.space_group_name_H-M   'P 1'
#
loop_
_entity.id
_entity.type
_entity.pdbx_description
1 polymer ?
#
loop_
_entity_poly.entity_id
_entity_poly.type
_entity_poly.pdbx_seq_one_letter_code
_entity_poly.pdbx_strand_id
1 'polypeptide(L)'
;MNSIGESCNELKQQYDVCFQTWFSDKFLKGDMNDSMCAPLFKVYQSCLKVLLFLLIIIMESCSQLKKHYDECFNTWFSEKFLKGDTDDSSCSSLLQTYKECKAIKDNKIEIKDIEVNHLGTDNEKLPPS
;
A
#
# COMPACT_ATOMS: atom_id res chain seq x y z
N MET A 1 5.80 -14.58 0.04
CA MET A 1 5.85 -13.13 -0.22
C MET A 1 5.16 -12.44 0.94
N ASN A 2 5.68 -11.30 1.40
CA ASN A 2 5.09 -10.55 2.50
C ASN A 2 3.90 -9.71 1.98
N SER A 3 2.92 -9.48 2.83
CA SER A 3 1.79 -8.59 2.60
C SER A 3 2.21 -7.11 2.71
N ILE A 4 1.34 -6.21 2.24
CA ILE A 4 1.52 -4.74 2.20
C ILE A 4 1.72 -4.15 3.61
N GLY A 5 1.34 -4.88 4.66
CA GLY A 5 1.70 -4.57 6.04
C GLY A 5 2.07 -5.83 6.79
N GLU A 6 3.12 -5.74 7.62
CA GLU A 6 3.59 -6.85 8.48
C GLU A 6 2.47 -7.42 9.34
N SER A 7 1.53 -6.57 9.76
CA SER A 7 0.34 -6.94 10.53
C SER A 7 -0.65 -7.85 9.78
N CYS A 8 -0.60 -7.89 8.44
CA CYS A 8 -1.48 -8.73 7.61
C CYS A 8 -0.75 -9.96 7.04
N ASN A 9 0.54 -10.18 7.37
CA ASN A 9 1.33 -11.29 6.84
C ASN A 9 0.78 -12.66 7.25
N GLU A 10 0.43 -12.81 8.52
CA GLU A 10 -0.10 -14.06 9.06
C GLU A 10 -1.45 -14.41 8.42
N LEU A 11 -2.33 -13.42 8.26
CA LEU A 11 -3.62 -13.57 7.57
C LEU A 11 -3.44 -13.93 6.09
N LYS A 12 -2.47 -13.32 5.41
CA LYS A 12 -2.12 -13.65 4.02
C LYS A 12 -1.66 -15.11 3.92
N GLN A 13 -0.77 -15.55 4.81
CA GLN A 13 -0.28 -16.93 4.80
C GLN A 13 -1.40 -17.95 5.01
N GLN A 14 -2.30 -17.70 5.97
CA GLN A 14 -3.45 -18.59 6.20
C GLN A 14 -4.38 -18.65 4.98
N TYR A 15 -4.62 -17.50 4.34
CA TYR A 15 -5.39 -17.45 3.11
C TYR A 15 -4.70 -18.18 1.95
N ASP A 16 -3.40 -17.95 1.73
CA ASP A 16 -2.62 -18.55 0.64
C ASP A 16 -2.57 -20.09 0.77
N VAL A 17 -2.42 -20.61 2.00
CA VAL A 17 -2.46 -22.06 2.27
C VAL A 17 -3.85 -22.64 1.97
N CYS A 18 -4.91 -21.95 2.40
CA CYS A 18 -6.28 -22.37 2.10
C CYS A 18 -6.54 -22.37 0.59
N PHE A 19 -6.14 -21.30 -0.10
CA PHE A 19 -6.33 -21.12 -1.52
C PHE A 19 -5.59 -22.18 -2.33
N GLN A 20 -4.33 -22.49 -2.02
CA GLN A 20 -3.58 -23.54 -2.71
C GLN A 20 -4.22 -24.92 -2.56
N THR A 21 -4.73 -25.22 -1.37
CA THR A 21 -5.44 -26.46 -1.08
C THR A 21 -6.74 -26.53 -1.88
N TRP A 22 -7.55 -25.47 -1.83
CA TRP A 22 -8.79 -25.38 -2.60
C TRP A 22 -8.54 -25.46 -4.12
N PHE A 23 -7.52 -24.77 -4.61
CA PHE A 23 -7.15 -24.78 -6.03
C PHE A 23 -6.81 -26.19 -6.50
N SER A 24 -5.99 -26.91 -5.73
CA SER A 24 -5.52 -28.25 -6.09
C SER A 24 -6.63 -29.30 -5.97
N ASP A 25 -7.45 -29.22 -4.91
CA ASP A 25 -8.39 -30.29 -4.57
C ASP A 25 -9.82 -30.07 -5.05
N LYS A 26 -10.22 -28.84 -5.31
CA LYS A 26 -11.58 -28.47 -5.71
C LYS A 26 -11.59 -27.90 -7.11
N PHE A 27 -10.90 -26.79 -7.33
CA PHE A 27 -10.96 -26.06 -8.59
C PHE A 27 -10.50 -26.90 -9.79
N LEU A 28 -9.33 -27.54 -9.69
CA LEU A 28 -8.83 -28.44 -10.75
C LEU A 28 -9.72 -29.67 -11.00
N LYS A 29 -10.60 -30.03 -10.06
CA LYS A 29 -11.55 -31.14 -10.17
C LYS A 29 -12.95 -30.67 -10.59
N GLY A 30 -13.11 -29.39 -10.92
CA GLY A 30 -14.38 -28.80 -11.38
C GLY A 30 -15.32 -28.33 -10.26
N ASP A 31 -14.90 -28.39 -8.99
CA ASP A 31 -15.67 -27.85 -7.86
C ASP A 31 -15.27 -26.39 -7.61
N MET A 32 -16.17 -25.47 -7.95
CA MET A 32 -15.97 -24.01 -7.83
C MET A 32 -16.42 -23.44 -6.47
N ASN A 33 -16.78 -24.29 -5.51
CA ASN A 33 -17.25 -23.83 -4.20
C ASN A 33 -16.10 -23.28 -3.35
N ASP A 34 -15.98 -21.96 -3.27
CA ASP A 34 -14.94 -21.20 -2.54
C ASP A 34 -15.26 -20.97 -1.05
N SER A 35 -16.39 -21.51 -0.55
CA SER A 35 -16.88 -21.29 0.82
C SER A 35 -15.86 -21.65 1.91
N MET A 36 -14.89 -22.52 1.59
CA MET A 36 -13.87 -22.93 2.55
C MET A 36 -12.89 -21.79 2.88
N CYS A 37 -12.55 -20.93 1.90
CA CYS A 37 -11.59 -19.85 2.08
C CYS A 37 -12.25 -18.46 2.19
N ALA A 38 -13.54 -18.33 1.88
CA ALA A 38 -14.32 -17.10 2.04
C ALA A 38 -14.18 -16.39 3.41
N PRO A 39 -14.22 -17.07 4.58
CA PRO A 39 -14.06 -16.40 5.86
C PRO A 39 -12.64 -15.84 6.06
N LEU A 40 -11.60 -16.57 5.64
CA LEU A 40 -10.20 -16.12 5.71
C LEU A 40 -9.97 -14.92 4.79
N PHE A 41 -10.54 -14.97 3.58
CA PHE A 41 -10.46 -13.87 2.63
C PHE A 41 -11.11 -12.58 3.18
N LYS A 42 -12.27 -12.67 3.84
CA LYS A 42 -12.94 -11.51 4.44
C LYS A 42 -12.08 -10.82 5.50
N VAL A 43 -11.41 -11.60 6.36
CA VAL A 43 -10.54 -11.05 7.40
C VAL A 43 -9.29 -10.43 6.78
N TYR A 44 -8.67 -11.10 5.82
CA TYR A 44 -7.53 -10.56 5.07
C TYR A 44 -7.89 -9.27 4.32
N GLN A 45 -9.02 -9.24 3.60
CA GLN A 45 -9.52 -8.07 2.88
C GLN A 45 -9.81 -6.90 3.83
N SER A 46 -10.33 -7.17 5.02
CA SER A 46 -10.54 -6.15 6.05
C SER A 46 -9.21 -5.54 6.51
N CYS A 47 -8.18 -6.37 6.69
CA CYS A 47 -6.82 -5.92 7.00
C CYS A 47 -6.25 -5.01 5.89
N LEU A 48 -6.40 -5.41 4.63
CA LEU A 48 -5.98 -4.62 3.47
C LEU A 48 -6.76 -3.30 3.34
N LYS A 49 -8.06 -3.29 3.61
CA LYS A 49 -8.88 -2.07 3.61
C LYS A 49 -8.39 -1.06 4.64
N VAL A 50 -8.04 -1.51 5.84
CA VAL A 50 -7.48 -0.64 6.88
C VAL A 50 -6.13 -0.06 6.43
N LEU A 51 -5.25 -0.88 5.87
CA LEU A 51 -3.96 -0.40 5.33
C LEU A 51 -4.16 0.61 4.19
N LEU A 52 -5.05 0.33 3.25
CA LEU A 52 -5.37 1.20 2.13
C LEU A 52 -5.93 2.54 2.62
N PHE A 53 -6.83 2.52 3.60
CA PHE A 53 -7.40 3.72 4.19
C PHE A 53 -6.36 4.57 4.91
N LEU A 54 -5.46 3.94 5.70
CA LEU A 54 -4.34 4.63 6.33
C LEU A 54 -3.38 5.25 5.32
N LEU A 55 -3.11 4.57 4.20
CA LEU A 55 -2.27 5.10 3.12
C LEU A 55 -2.87 6.34 2.45
N ILE A 56 -4.19 6.36 2.26
CA ILE A 56 -4.89 7.54 1.71
C ILE A 56 -4.76 8.74 2.66
N ILE A 57 -4.92 8.53 3.97
CA ILE A 57 -4.77 9.59 4.98
C ILE A 57 -3.33 10.12 4.98
N ILE A 58 -2.33 9.24 4.94
CA ILE A 58 -0.91 9.62 4.90
C ILE A 58 -0.59 10.40 3.63
N MET A 59 -1.17 10.03 2.49
CA MET A 59 -0.98 10.76 1.23
C MET A 59 -1.47 12.21 1.33
N GLU A 60 -2.64 12.42 1.95
CA GLU A 60 -3.22 13.75 2.14
C GLU A 60 -2.38 14.59 3.11
N SER A 61 -1.95 14.01 4.24
CA SER A 61 -1.12 14.72 5.22
C SER A 61 0.29 15.04 4.69
N CYS A 62 0.91 14.13 3.94
CA CYS A 62 2.19 14.39 3.26
C CYS A 62 2.05 15.51 2.21
N SER A 63 0.90 15.62 1.53
CA SER A 63 0.63 16.66 0.54
C SER A 63 0.62 18.05 1.19
N GLN A 64 -0.07 18.20 2.33
CA GLN A 64 -0.08 19.45 3.09
C GLN A 64 1.31 19.82 3.61
N LEU A 65 2.05 18.84 4.14
CA LEU A 65 3.42 19.06 4.64
C LEU A 65 4.37 19.50 3.52
N LYS A 66 4.24 18.92 2.31
CA LYS A 66 5.00 19.35 1.14
C LYS A 66 4.76 20.82 0.81
N LYS A 67 3.51 21.26 0.84
CA LYS A 67 3.16 22.66 0.53
C LYS A 67 3.82 23.63 1.51
N HIS A 68 3.78 23.33 2.81
CA HIS A 68 4.45 24.13 3.83
C HIS A 68 5.97 24.16 3.65
N TYR A 69 6.58 23.03 3.30
CA TYR A 69 8.00 22.98 2.98
C TYR A 69 8.34 23.82 1.74
N ASP A 70 7.58 23.71 0.65
CA ASP A 70 7.84 24.46 -0.59
C ASP A 70 7.70 25.98 -0.37
N GLU A 71 6.73 26.42 0.43
CA GLU A 71 6.56 27.84 0.81
C GLU A 71 7.75 28.35 1.65
N CYS A 72 8.19 27.57 2.64
CA CYS A 72 9.38 27.88 3.45
C CYS A 72 10.62 27.98 2.57
N PHE A 73 10.83 26.98 1.70
CA PHE A 73 11.98 26.90 0.80
C PHE A 73 12.02 28.06 -0.18
N ASN A 74 10.90 28.43 -0.80
CA ASN A 74 10.86 29.53 -1.77
C ASN A 74 11.21 30.88 -1.11
N THR A 75 10.73 31.10 0.12
CA THR A 75 11.03 32.31 0.91
C THR A 75 12.51 32.35 1.27
N TRP A 76 13.04 31.25 1.81
CA TRP A 76 14.46 31.12 2.14
C TRP A 76 15.36 31.28 0.91
N PHE A 77 15.01 30.62 -0.20
CA PHE A 77 15.77 30.68 -1.45
C PHE A 77 15.88 32.12 -1.97
N SER A 78 14.76 32.84 -1.96
CA SER A 78 14.70 34.21 -2.49
C SER A 78 15.37 35.23 -1.58
N GLU A 79 15.21 35.11 -0.26
CA GLU A 79 15.64 36.13 0.68
C GLU A 79 17.01 35.90 1.31
N LYS A 80 17.44 34.63 1.43
CA LYS A 80 18.67 34.23 2.09
C LYS A 80 19.69 33.72 1.09
N PHE A 81 19.36 32.64 0.39
CA PHE A 81 20.29 31.93 -0.49
C PHE A 81 20.82 32.83 -1.61
N LEU A 82 19.93 33.55 -2.32
CA LEU A 82 20.34 34.49 -3.37
C LEU A 82 21.16 35.69 -2.85
N LYS A 83 21.11 35.97 -1.54
CA LYS A 83 21.90 37.06 -0.91
C LYS A 83 23.19 36.55 -0.27
N GLY A 84 23.52 35.26 -0.43
CA GLY A 84 24.74 34.64 0.07
C GLY A 84 24.66 34.10 1.50
N ASP A 85 23.48 34.10 2.12
CA ASP A 85 23.22 33.51 3.44
C ASP A 85 22.76 32.05 3.26
N THR A 86 23.56 31.09 3.73
CA THR A 86 23.34 29.65 3.53
C THR A 86 22.73 28.94 4.75
N ASP A 87 22.23 29.69 5.73
CA ASP A 87 21.64 29.09 6.92
C ASP A 87 20.27 28.43 6.64
N ASP A 88 20.27 27.11 6.45
CA ASP A 88 19.10 26.23 6.23
C ASP A 88 18.34 25.89 7.53
N SER A 89 18.77 26.40 8.69
CA SER A 89 18.17 26.06 9.98
C SER A 89 16.65 26.29 10.06
N SER A 90 16.13 27.20 9.21
CA SER A 90 14.72 27.62 9.21
C SER A 90 13.76 26.57 8.63
N CYS A 91 14.15 25.81 7.60
CA CYS A 91 13.27 24.86 6.91
C CYS A 91 13.68 23.39 7.10
N SER A 92 14.84 23.13 7.70
CA SER A 92 15.39 21.79 7.91
C SER A 92 14.47 20.85 8.70
N SER A 93 13.77 21.35 9.73
CA SER A 93 12.81 20.55 10.51
C SER A 93 11.61 20.09 9.69
N LEU A 94 11.08 20.95 8.80
CA LEU A 94 9.99 20.61 7.88
C LEU A 94 10.45 19.59 6.82
N LEU A 95 11.69 19.74 6.33
CA LEU A 95 12.29 18.82 5.38
C LEU A 95 12.46 17.41 5.98
N GLN A 96 12.90 17.33 7.24
CA GLN A 96 13.07 16.06 7.94
C GLN A 96 11.73 15.33 8.04
N THR A 97 10.68 16.00 8.52
CA THR A 97 9.33 15.43 8.61
C THR A 97 8.79 15.01 7.23
N TYR A 98 9.05 15.79 6.18
CA TYR A 98 8.63 15.45 4.82
C TYR A 98 9.36 14.20 4.29
N LYS A 99 10.67 14.07 4.54
CA LYS A 99 11.45 12.89 4.18
C LYS A 99 10.93 11.62 4.87
N GLU A 100 10.56 11.72 6.14
CA GLU A 100 9.94 10.62 6.90
C GLU A 100 8.58 10.22 6.30
N CYS A 101 7.74 11.21 5.98
CA CYS A 101 6.44 10.99 5.33
C CYS A 101 6.59 10.27 3.98
N LYS A 102 7.59 10.67 3.18
CA LYS A 102 7.91 10.06 1.88
C LYS A 102 8.45 8.64 2.03
N ALA A 103 9.28 8.36 3.02
CA ALA A 103 9.80 7.02 3.28
C ALA A 103 8.69 6.02 3.62
N ILE A 104 7.65 6.45 4.34
CA ILE A 104 6.47 5.62 4.65
C ILE A 104 5.68 5.26 3.38
N LYS A 105 5.59 6.21 2.44
CA LYS A 105 4.95 5.99 1.14
C LYS A 105 5.72 4.96 0.31
N ASP A 106 7.04 5.12 0.19
CA ASP A 106 7.87 4.28 -0.68
C ASP A 106 8.00 2.83 -0.14
N ASN A 107 8.07 2.65 1.18
CA ASN A 107 8.17 1.32 1.80
C ASN A 107 6.84 0.53 1.83
N LYS A 108 5.68 1.17 1.60
CA LYS A 108 4.36 0.52 1.70
C LYS A 108 3.68 0.28 0.34
N ILE A 109 4.30 0.67 -0.78
CA ILE A 109 3.71 0.54 -2.12
C ILE A 109 4.46 -0.57 -2.90
N GLU A 110 4.28 -1.83 -2.49
CA GLU A 110 4.28 -2.95 -3.43
C GLU A 110 2.82 -3.38 -3.65
N ILE A 111 2.06 -2.53 -4.36
CA ILE A 111 0.69 -2.86 -4.77
C ILE A 111 0.78 -3.67 -6.06
N LYS A 112 0.83 -5.00 -5.95
CA LYS A 112 0.53 -5.92 -7.06
C LYS A 112 -0.66 -6.86 -6.80
N ASP A 113 -1.29 -6.79 -5.62
CA ASP A 113 -2.25 -7.82 -5.19
C ASP A 113 -3.68 -7.33 -4.84
N ILE A 114 -4.06 -6.06 -5.08
CA ILE A 114 -5.39 -5.55 -4.63
C ILE A 114 -6.46 -5.43 -5.74
N GLU A 115 -6.08 -5.50 -7.00
CA GLU A 115 -7.02 -5.71 -8.10
C GLU A 115 -6.51 -6.99 -8.78
N VAL A 116 -7.17 -8.14 -8.66
CA VAL A 116 -8.46 -8.40 -9.31
C VAL A 116 -9.19 -9.54 -8.57
N ASN A 117 -10.47 -9.35 -8.24
CA ASN A 117 -11.37 -10.48 -8.03
C ASN A 117 -11.57 -11.17 -9.38
N HIS A 118 -10.70 -12.13 -9.72
CA HIS A 118 -10.80 -12.89 -10.96
C HIS A 118 -11.89 -13.97 -10.94
N LEU A 119 -12.50 -14.24 -9.78
CA LEU A 119 -13.56 -15.24 -9.66
C LEU A 119 -14.88 -14.68 -10.23
N GLY A 120 -15.26 -15.19 -11.40
CA GLY A 120 -16.52 -14.84 -12.08
C GLY A 120 -16.44 -13.67 -13.08
N THR A 121 -15.27 -13.35 -13.64
CA THR A 121 -15.12 -12.35 -14.73
C THR A 121 -14.61 -13.00 -16.01
N ASP A 122 -14.88 -12.39 -17.18
CA ASP A 122 -14.50 -12.89 -18.52
C ASP A 122 -12.97 -13.05 -18.76
N ASN A 123 -12.14 -12.73 -17.76
CA ASN A 123 -10.68 -12.93 -17.77
C ASN A 123 -10.24 -14.22 -17.05
N GLU A 124 -11.17 -15.09 -16.65
CA GLU A 124 -10.88 -16.40 -16.08
C GLU A 124 -10.21 -17.28 -17.15
N LYS A 125 -8.93 -17.63 -16.97
CA LYS A 125 -8.24 -18.53 -17.89
C LYS A 125 -8.91 -19.90 -17.81
N LEU A 126 -9.63 -20.25 -18.87
CA LEU A 126 -10.20 -21.57 -19.05
C LEU A 126 -9.08 -22.63 -18.95
N PRO A 127 -9.32 -23.75 -18.26
CA PRO A 127 -8.37 -24.85 -18.21
C PRO A 127 -8.08 -25.35 -19.65
N PRO A 128 -6.84 -25.77 -19.95
CA PRO A 128 -6.55 -26.37 -21.24
C PRO A 128 -7.39 -27.64 -21.40
N SER A 129 -8.09 -27.74 -22.53
CA SER A 129 -8.83 -28.94 -22.95
C SER A 129 -7.93 -30.15 -23.16
#